data_AF-A0A3M1BDY4-F1
#
_entry.id   AF-A0A3M1BDY4-F1
#
_cell.length_a   1.000
_cell.length_b   1.000
_cell.length_c   1.000
_cell.angle_alpha   90.00
_cell.angle_beta   90.00
_cell.angle_gamma   90.00
#
_symmetry.space_group_name_H-M   'P 1'
#
loop_
_entity.id
_entity.type
_entity.pdbx_description
1 polymer ?
#
loop_
_entity_poly.entity_id
_entity_poly.type
_entity_poly.pdbx_seq_one_letter_code
_entity_poly.pdbx_strand_id
1 'polypeptide(L)'
;MLDTKGKFYLGRILDANRPLLYDPADLTTHAVVVGMTGSGKTGLCMDLLEEAALQGIPALMIDPKGDITNALLHFPDLSPADFRPWVDLEAARRSGRSPEQLAAEIAKTWREGLRRWGIGRDRLRALQQSAHFAVFTPGSDAGLPISILSSLRAPEIPWDENKEFLRERIAGMVTALLGLVGMRNIDPVRSREHILLANLFEHAWSRGQDLELGELILQIQNPPFEKLGVFAVETFFPQKERSELAMQLNNMLAAPGFQAWVEGQPLDIPALLYGEDG
;
A
#
# COMPACT_ATOMS: atom_id res chain seq x y z
N MET A 1 3.67 -25.44 22.28
CA MET A 1 3.56 -24.53 21.12
C MET A 1 2.91 -25.33 20.00
N LEU A 2 2.00 -24.76 19.21
CA LEU A 2 1.43 -25.44 18.04
C LEU A 2 2.56 -25.64 17.01
N ASP A 3 2.93 -26.88 16.71
CA ASP A 3 3.90 -27.19 15.66
C ASP A 3 3.21 -27.14 14.29
N THR A 4 3.52 -26.11 13.51
CA THR A 4 2.93 -25.91 12.18
C THR A 4 3.75 -26.54 11.06
N LYS A 5 4.99 -27.00 11.34
CA LYS A 5 5.90 -27.60 10.34
C LYS A 5 6.07 -26.76 9.07
N GLY A 6 6.14 -25.43 9.22
CA GLY A 6 6.25 -24.49 8.09
C GLY A 6 4.96 -24.29 7.30
N LYS A 7 3.81 -24.73 7.81
CA LYS A 7 2.49 -24.48 7.22
C LYS A 7 1.75 -23.36 7.94
N PHE A 8 0.76 -22.77 7.29
CA PHE A 8 -0.12 -21.78 7.91
C PHE A 8 -1.21 -22.48 8.73
N TYR A 9 -1.36 -22.11 9.99
CA TYR A 9 -2.47 -22.55 10.82
C TYR A 9 -3.73 -21.70 10.59
N LEU A 10 -4.73 -22.27 9.93
CA LEU A 10 -5.99 -21.58 9.59
C LEU A 10 -7.18 -22.03 10.46
N GLY A 11 -6.90 -22.41 11.71
CA GLY A 11 -7.90 -22.89 12.65
C GLY A 11 -8.03 -24.42 12.69
N ARG A 12 -9.25 -24.94 12.84
CA ARG A 12 -9.49 -26.37 13.05
C ARG A 12 -10.60 -26.90 12.16
N ILE A 13 -10.46 -28.15 11.75
CA ILE A 13 -11.50 -28.88 11.03
C ILE A 13 -12.58 -29.27 12.03
N LEU A 14 -13.80 -28.79 11.80
CA LEU A 14 -14.92 -28.86 12.74
C LEU A 14 -15.16 -30.26 13.32
N ASP A 15 -15.21 -31.29 12.47
CA ASP A 15 -15.59 -32.64 12.87
C ASP A 15 -14.51 -33.39 13.65
N ALA A 16 -13.24 -33.02 13.45
CA ALA A 16 -12.10 -33.75 14.00
C ALA A 16 -11.34 -32.95 15.07
N ASN A 17 -11.71 -31.68 15.29
CA ASN A 17 -11.00 -30.72 16.15
C ASN A 17 -9.46 -30.74 15.91
N ARG A 18 -9.06 -31.05 14.67
CA ARG A 18 -7.65 -31.15 14.25
C ARG A 18 -7.22 -29.84 13.60
N PRO A 19 -5.97 -29.39 13.77
CA PRO A 19 -5.44 -28.22 13.09
C PRO A 19 -5.64 -28.29 11.58
N LEU A 20 -6.10 -27.21 10.97
CA LEU A 20 -6.08 -26.99 9.53
C LEU A 20 -4.74 -26.33 9.20
N LEU A 21 -3.84 -27.09 8.57
CA LEU A 21 -2.53 -26.61 8.14
C LEU A 21 -2.53 -26.46 6.63
N TYR A 22 -2.33 -25.24 6.15
CA TYR A 22 -2.36 -24.87 4.74
C TYR A 22 -0.93 -24.65 4.22
N ASP A 23 -0.63 -25.14 3.02
CA ASP A 23 0.70 -25.01 2.44
C ASP A 23 0.87 -23.62 1.81
N PRO A 24 1.81 -22.77 2.28
CA PRO A 24 1.99 -21.44 1.70
C PRO A 24 2.38 -21.48 0.23
N ALA A 25 2.97 -22.58 -0.27
CA ALA A 25 3.31 -22.73 -1.69
C ALA A 25 2.07 -22.66 -2.60
N ASP A 26 0.89 -23.05 -2.09
CA ASP A 26 -0.37 -22.98 -2.83
C ASP A 26 -0.86 -21.52 -3.06
N LEU A 27 -0.29 -20.53 -2.35
CA LEU A 27 -0.64 -19.11 -2.51
C LEU A 27 0.16 -18.40 -3.61
N THR A 28 1.11 -19.08 -4.25
CA THR A 28 1.97 -18.49 -5.30
C THR A 28 1.25 -18.24 -6.63
N THR A 29 0.04 -18.79 -6.80
CA THR A 29 -0.76 -18.72 -8.03
C THR A 29 -2.03 -17.86 -7.92
N HIS A 30 -2.16 -17.00 -6.90
CA HIS A 30 -3.36 -16.21 -6.55
C HIS A 30 -4.39 -16.95 -5.68
N ALA A 31 -5.04 -16.20 -4.78
CA ALA A 31 -6.12 -16.68 -3.93
C ALA A 31 -7.28 -15.67 -3.92
N VAL A 32 -8.51 -16.17 -3.72
CA VAL A 32 -9.71 -15.33 -3.64
C VAL A 32 -10.53 -15.77 -2.43
N VAL A 33 -10.82 -14.81 -1.54
CA VAL A 33 -11.66 -15.03 -0.35
C VAL A 33 -13.04 -14.39 -0.57
N VAL A 34 -14.08 -15.22 -0.67
CA VAL A 34 -15.48 -14.79 -0.91
C VAL A 34 -16.38 -15.13 0.28
N GLY A 35 -17.39 -14.30 0.52
CA GLY A 35 -18.32 -14.46 1.64
C GLY A 35 -19.11 -13.20 1.94
N MET A 36 -20.22 -13.32 2.66
CA MET A 36 -21.08 -12.20 3.05
C MET A 36 -20.43 -11.35 4.17
N THR A 37 -20.94 -10.14 4.42
CA THR A 37 -20.50 -9.34 5.58
C THR A 37 -20.69 -10.13 6.87
N GLY A 38 -19.69 -10.10 7.77
CA GLY A 38 -19.71 -10.88 9.01
C GLY A 38 -19.36 -12.36 8.87
N SER A 39 -19.08 -12.87 7.66
CA SER A 39 -18.70 -14.28 7.45
C SER A 39 -17.26 -14.62 7.83
N GLY A 40 -16.49 -13.66 8.36
CA GLY A 40 -15.09 -13.87 8.76
C GLY A 40 -14.03 -13.69 7.67
N LYS A 41 -14.34 -13.08 6.52
CA LYS A 41 -13.36 -12.85 5.43
C LYS A 41 -12.10 -12.11 5.91
N THR A 42 -12.26 -10.94 6.54
CA THR A 42 -11.13 -10.16 7.05
C THR A 42 -10.37 -10.97 8.10
N GLY A 43 -11.07 -11.69 8.98
CA GLY A 43 -10.44 -12.58 9.97
C GLY A 43 -9.55 -13.65 9.34
N LEU A 44 -10.04 -14.35 8.31
CA LEU A 44 -9.23 -15.34 7.58
C LEU A 44 -8.02 -14.69 6.88
N CYS A 45 -8.18 -13.51 6.28
CA CYS A 45 -7.05 -12.80 5.69
C CYS A 45 -6.02 -12.41 6.75
N MET A 46 -6.47 -11.93 7.91
CA MET A 46 -5.60 -11.63 9.05
C MET A 46 -4.85 -12.86 9.54
N ASP A 47 -5.53 -14.00 9.70
CA ASP A 47 -4.88 -15.26 10.06
C ASP A 47 -3.79 -15.63 9.04
N LEU A 48 -4.08 -15.53 7.74
CA LEU A 48 -3.10 -15.78 6.68
C LEU A 48 -1.87 -14.86 6.78
N LEU A 49 -2.09 -13.57 7.08
CA LEU A 49 -1.03 -12.57 7.19
C LEU A 49 -0.17 -12.79 8.45
N GLU A 50 -0.78 -13.12 9.58
CA GLU A 50 -0.06 -13.45 10.81
C GLU A 50 0.79 -14.72 10.64
N GLU A 51 0.26 -15.75 9.96
CA GLU A 51 1.02 -16.96 9.65
C GLU A 51 2.15 -16.72 8.65
N ALA A 52 1.94 -15.84 7.66
CA ALA A 52 2.98 -15.39 6.74
C ALA A 52 4.10 -14.65 7.47
N ALA A 53 3.74 -13.69 8.33
CA ALA A 53 4.69 -12.95 9.15
C ALA A 53 5.51 -13.88 10.05
N LEU A 54 4.88 -14.85 10.72
CA LEU A 54 5.58 -15.86 11.55
C LEU A 54 6.60 -16.70 10.78
N GLN A 55 6.50 -16.75 9.45
CA GLN A 55 7.44 -17.45 8.57
C GLN A 55 8.40 -16.50 7.82
N GLY A 56 8.41 -15.21 8.17
CA GLY A 56 9.26 -14.21 7.51
C GLY A 56 8.84 -13.93 6.06
N ILE A 57 7.58 -14.17 5.71
CA ILE A 57 7.03 -13.85 4.39
C ILE A 57 6.44 -12.43 4.47
N PRO A 58 7.04 -11.43 3.79
CA PRO A 58 6.55 -10.06 3.85
C PRO A 58 5.23 -9.92 3.09
N ALA A 59 4.39 -8.99 3.54
CA ALA A 59 3.08 -8.73 2.94
C ALA A 59 2.81 -7.23 2.86
N LEU A 60 2.34 -6.77 1.69
CA LEU A 60 1.81 -5.43 1.50
C LEU A 60 0.29 -5.52 1.31
N MET A 61 -0.44 -4.68 2.04
CA MET A 61 -1.89 -4.70 2.06
C MET A 61 -2.45 -3.36 1.60
N ILE A 62 -3.43 -3.41 0.70
CA ILE A 62 -4.20 -2.23 0.31
C ILE A 62 -5.52 -2.29 1.08
N ASP A 63 -5.69 -1.38 2.03
CA ASP A 63 -6.83 -1.34 2.92
C ASP A 63 -7.73 -0.13 2.67
N PRO A 64 -8.67 -0.21 1.70
CA PRO A 64 -9.61 0.89 1.44
C PRO A 64 -10.66 1.06 2.55
N LYS A 65 -10.79 0.10 3.48
CA LYS A 65 -11.80 0.14 4.55
C LYS A 65 -11.23 0.60 5.90
N GLY A 66 -9.92 0.50 6.08
CA GLY A 66 -9.21 0.83 7.31
C GLY A 66 -9.31 -0.26 8.39
N ASP A 67 -9.91 -1.43 8.10
CA ASP A 67 -10.13 -2.48 9.11
C ASP A 67 -8.90 -3.38 9.35
N ILE A 68 -7.95 -3.41 8.42
CA ILE A 68 -6.70 -4.19 8.52
C ILE A 68 -5.73 -3.52 9.49
N THR A 69 -5.84 -2.20 9.72
CA THR A 69 -5.02 -1.47 10.71
C THR A 69 -5.14 -2.04 12.14
N ASN A 70 -6.24 -2.76 12.43
CA ASN A 70 -6.39 -3.51 13.68
C ASN A 70 -5.31 -4.59 13.89
N ALA A 71 -4.56 -4.97 12.84
CA ALA A 71 -3.36 -5.81 12.94
C ALA A 71 -2.33 -5.26 13.95
N LEU A 72 -2.28 -3.93 14.12
CA LEU A 72 -1.37 -3.26 15.05
C LEU A 72 -1.86 -3.32 16.51
N LEU A 73 -3.07 -3.82 16.76
CA LEU A 73 -3.62 -4.03 18.10
C LEU A 73 -3.24 -5.40 18.67
N HIS A 74 -2.04 -5.89 18.33
CA HIS A 74 -1.47 -7.10 18.92
C HIS A 74 -0.79 -6.77 20.25
N PHE A 75 -1.29 -7.33 21.35
CA PHE A 75 -0.74 -7.08 22.69
C PHE A 75 -0.23 -8.38 23.30
N PRO A 76 1.07 -8.69 23.22
CA PRO A 76 1.59 -9.98 23.68
C PRO A 76 1.36 -10.25 25.17
N ASP A 77 1.37 -9.20 26.00
CA ASP A 77 1.13 -9.33 27.43
C ASP A 77 -0.36 -9.41 27.79
N LEU A 78 -1.24 -9.02 26.86
CA LEU A 78 -2.70 -8.99 27.02
C LEU A 78 -3.09 -8.30 28.34
N SER A 79 -2.45 -7.17 28.64
CA SER A 79 -2.69 -6.41 29.85
C SER A 79 -3.86 -5.43 29.64
N PRO A 80 -4.68 -5.15 30.66
CA PRO A 80 -5.74 -4.15 30.52
C PRO A 80 -5.23 -2.76 30.07
N ALA A 81 -3.98 -2.41 30.41
CA ALA A 81 -3.38 -1.14 30.04
C ALA A 81 -3.20 -1.02 28.53
N ASP A 82 -2.92 -2.13 27.83
CA ASP A 82 -2.73 -2.13 26.38
C ASP A 82 -4.04 -1.81 25.64
N PHE A 83 -5.18 -2.30 26.15
CA PHE A 83 -6.50 -2.06 25.54
C PHE A 83 -7.09 -0.71 25.92
N ARG A 84 -6.67 -0.13 27.04
CA ARG A 84 -7.26 1.08 27.64
C ARG A 84 -7.33 2.31 26.71
N PRO A 85 -6.35 2.59 25.84
CA PRO A 85 -6.42 3.70 24.87
C PRO A 85 -7.47 3.47 23.78
N TRP A 86 -7.79 2.21 23.50
CA TRP A 86 -8.60 1.79 22.35
C TRP A 86 -10.06 1.47 22.71
N VAL A 87 -10.43 1.58 23.99
CA VAL A 87 -11.82 1.35 24.42
C VAL A 87 -12.72 2.51 24.00
N ASP A 88 -13.91 2.18 23.51
CA ASP A 88 -14.97 3.15 23.24
C ASP A 88 -15.52 3.70 24.58
N LEU A 89 -15.23 4.98 24.83
CA LEU A 89 -15.65 5.69 26.04
C LEU A 89 -17.18 5.83 26.13
N GLU A 90 -17.88 5.93 25.00
CA GLU A 90 -19.34 6.00 24.98
C GLU A 90 -19.96 4.63 25.24
N ALA A 91 -19.38 3.54 24.72
CA ALA A 91 -19.80 2.19 25.07
C ALA A 91 -19.58 1.89 26.57
N ALA A 92 -18.47 2.34 27.15
CA ALA A 92 -18.22 2.24 28.58
C ALA A 92 -19.31 2.96 29.38
N ARG A 93 -19.62 4.21 29.02
CA ARG A 93 -20.71 4.99 29.66
C ARG A 93 -22.07 4.32 29.55
N ARG A 94 -22.45 3.85 28.35
CA ARG A 94 -23.75 3.18 28.10
C ARG A 94 -23.91 1.89 28.91
N SER A 95 -22.82 1.17 29.16
CA SER A 95 -22.81 -0.07 29.93
C SER A 95 -22.60 0.14 31.44
N GLY A 96 -22.51 1.38 31.91
CA GLY A 96 -22.26 1.71 33.32
C GLY A 96 -20.88 1.28 33.82
N ARG A 97 -19.92 1.09 32.91
CA ARG A 97 -18.56 0.63 33.22
C ARG A 97 -17.58 1.79 33.12
N SER A 98 -16.54 1.76 33.95
CA SER A 98 -15.38 2.62 33.73
C SER A 98 -14.58 2.11 32.52
N PRO A 99 -13.86 2.99 31.81
CA PRO A 99 -12.97 2.57 30.73
C PRO A 99 -11.93 1.51 31.16
N GLU A 100 -11.45 1.56 32.40
CA GLU A 100 -10.52 0.59 32.99
C GLU A 100 -11.19 -0.78 33.18
N GLN A 101 -12.44 -0.80 33.62
CA GLN A 101 -13.23 -2.03 33.74
C GLN A 101 -13.46 -2.67 32.37
N LEU A 102 -13.86 -1.87 31.37
CA LEU A 102 -14.07 -2.35 30.01
C LEU A 102 -12.77 -2.90 29.39
N ALA A 103 -11.64 -2.21 29.58
CA ALA A 103 -10.34 -2.67 29.11
C ALA A 103 -9.93 -4.02 29.76
N ALA A 104 -10.20 -4.19 31.05
CA ALA A 104 -9.92 -5.45 31.76
C ALA A 104 -10.80 -6.61 31.25
N GLU A 105 -12.07 -6.35 30.94
CA GLU A 105 -12.98 -7.34 30.35
C GLU A 105 -12.54 -7.76 28.94
N ILE A 106 -12.13 -6.80 28.10
CA ILE A 106 -11.62 -7.07 26.75
C ILE A 106 -10.34 -7.90 26.83
N ALA A 107 -9.39 -7.50 27.69
CA ALA A 107 -8.14 -8.24 27.90
C ALA A 107 -8.38 -9.68 28.35
N LYS A 108 -9.36 -9.88 29.25
CA LYS A 108 -9.78 -11.22 29.69
C LYS A 108 -10.37 -12.03 28.53
N THR A 109 -11.28 -11.43 27.76
CA THR A 109 -11.94 -12.07 26.62
C THR A 109 -10.93 -12.55 25.58
N TRP A 110 -9.95 -11.69 25.24
CA TRP A 110 -8.87 -12.04 24.31
C TRP A 110 -8.02 -13.19 24.84
N ARG A 111 -7.59 -13.11 26.10
CA ARG A 111 -6.79 -14.15 26.75
C ARG A 111 -7.48 -15.51 26.76
N GLU A 112 -8.76 -15.54 27.10
CA GLU A 112 -9.56 -16.77 27.10
C GLU A 112 -9.81 -17.30 25.69
N GLY A 113 -10.08 -16.40 24.73
CA GLY A 113 -10.22 -16.72 23.31
C GLY A 113 -9.00 -17.40 22.73
N LEU A 114 -7.84 -16.74 22.82
CA LEU A 114 -6.56 -17.25 22.33
C LEU A 114 -6.17 -18.58 23.00
N ARG A 115 -6.38 -18.69 24.32
CA ARG A 115 -6.12 -19.93 25.06
C ARG A 115 -6.95 -21.10 24.55
N ARG A 116 -8.23 -20.90 24.19
CA ARG A 116 -9.08 -21.95 23.60
C ARG A 116 -8.52 -22.47 22.27
N TRP A 117 -7.86 -21.61 21.52
CA TRP A 117 -7.21 -21.96 20.25
C TRP A 117 -5.78 -22.49 20.41
N GLY A 118 -5.24 -22.52 21.64
CA GLY A 118 -3.87 -22.96 21.90
C GLY A 118 -2.81 -21.90 21.59
N ILE A 119 -3.22 -20.64 21.44
CA ILE A 119 -2.34 -19.51 21.20
C ILE A 119 -1.94 -18.93 22.56
N GLY A 120 -0.64 -19.04 22.86
CA GLY A 120 -0.04 -18.51 24.08
C GLY A 120 0.75 -17.22 23.82
N ARG A 121 1.20 -16.59 24.91
CA ARG A 121 1.99 -15.35 24.86
C ARG A 121 3.27 -15.48 24.03
N ASP A 122 3.94 -16.62 24.08
CA ASP A 122 5.18 -16.84 23.32
C ASP A 122 4.94 -16.74 21.81
N ARG A 123 3.79 -17.22 21.31
CA ARG A 123 3.42 -17.09 19.88
C ARG A 123 3.11 -15.64 19.53
N LEU A 124 2.41 -14.92 20.40
CA LEU A 124 2.12 -13.49 20.19
C LEU A 124 3.41 -12.65 20.17
N ARG A 125 4.37 -12.95 21.06
CA ARG A 125 5.69 -12.30 21.06
C ARG A 125 6.47 -12.65 19.80
N ALA A 126 6.44 -13.92 19.37
CA ALA A 126 7.07 -14.32 18.12
C ALA A 126 6.48 -13.56 16.92
N LEU A 127 5.15 -13.40 16.85
CA LEU A 127 4.49 -12.62 15.80
C LEU A 127 4.90 -11.15 15.82
N GLN A 128 4.91 -10.52 17.01
CA GLN A 128 5.35 -9.12 17.14
C GLN A 128 6.80 -8.93 16.66
N GLN A 129 7.66 -9.93 16.86
CA GLN A 129 9.07 -9.89 16.50
C GLN A 129 9.35 -10.35 15.06
N SER A 130 8.38 -10.98 14.38
CA SER A 130 8.61 -11.60 13.09
C SER A 130 8.45 -10.64 11.91
N ALA A 131 7.83 -9.47 12.12
CA ALA A 131 7.63 -8.48 11.07
C ALA A 131 7.54 -7.05 11.65
N HIS A 132 7.93 -6.07 10.85
CA HIS A 132 7.67 -4.66 11.10
C HIS A 132 6.26 -4.32 10.61
N PHE A 133 5.34 -4.04 11.55
CA PHE A 133 3.99 -3.61 11.21
C PHE A 133 3.96 -2.10 10.96
N ALA A 134 3.76 -1.72 9.70
CA ALA A 134 3.75 -0.33 9.25
C ALA A 134 2.40 0.04 8.61
N VAL A 135 1.89 1.23 8.93
CA VAL A 135 0.72 1.82 8.25
C VAL A 135 1.19 2.94 7.37
N PHE A 136 1.16 2.71 6.06
CA PHE A 136 1.52 3.71 5.07
C PHE A 136 0.30 4.50 4.62
N THR A 137 0.40 5.82 4.58
CA THR A 137 -0.73 6.71 4.27
C THR A 137 -0.36 7.68 3.15
N PRO A 138 -0.42 7.27 1.86
CA PRO A 138 -0.26 8.20 0.75
C PRO A 138 -1.30 9.32 0.84
N GLY A 139 -0.86 10.58 0.81
CA GLY A 139 -1.76 11.73 0.90
C GLY A 139 -2.26 12.08 2.31
N SER A 140 -1.70 11.48 3.36
CA SER A 140 -2.00 11.81 4.76
C SER A 140 -0.78 11.61 5.65
N ASP A 141 -0.68 12.40 6.71
CA ASP A 141 0.33 12.33 7.76
C ASP A 141 -0.11 11.50 8.99
N ALA A 142 -1.26 10.80 8.90
CA ALA A 142 -1.80 10.00 9.99
C ALA A 142 -0.98 8.73 10.31
N GLY A 143 -0.22 8.24 9.33
CA GLY A 143 0.71 7.12 9.46
C GLY A 143 2.08 7.50 8.90
N LEU A 144 2.76 6.53 8.27
CA LEU A 144 4.00 6.77 7.55
C LEU A 144 3.67 7.36 6.16
N PRO A 145 4.04 8.62 5.88
CA PRO A 145 3.72 9.25 4.61
C PRO A 145 4.53 8.58 3.47
N ILE A 146 3.86 8.41 2.33
CA ILE A 146 4.49 7.95 1.09
C ILE A 146 4.42 9.08 0.06
N SER A 147 5.59 9.44 -0.45
CA SER A 147 5.74 10.34 -1.58
C SER A 147 5.50 9.58 -2.88
N ILE A 148 4.39 9.86 -3.56
CA ILE A 148 4.13 9.27 -4.88
C ILE A 148 4.99 9.95 -5.95
N LEU A 149 5.26 11.25 -5.81
CA LEU A 149 6.02 11.99 -6.82
C LEU A 149 7.51 11.65 -6.87
N SER A 150 8.07 11.10 -5.79
CA SER A 150 9.45 10.58 -5.82
C SER A 150 9.64 9.40 -6.78
N SER A 151 8.54 8.75 -7.20
CA SER A 151 8.55 7.62 -8.16
C SER A 151 8.85 8.02 -9.62
N LEU A 152 8.97 9.32 -9.92
CA LEU A 152 9.26 9.84 -11.26
C LEU A 152 10.72 9.62 -11.73
N ARG A 153 11.60 9.16 -10.83
CA ARG A 153 13.01 8.90 -11.11
C ARG A 153 13.20 7.76 -12.12
N ALA A 154 14.28 7.87 -12.90
CA ALA A 154 14.67 6.84 -13.84
C ALA A 154 15.12 5.59 -13.07
N PRO A 155 14.57 4.40 -13.37
CA PRO A 155 15.03 3.16 -12.74
C PRO A 155 16.50 2.87 -13.09
N GLU A 156 17.25 2.31 -12.14
CA GLU A 156 18.66 1.91 -12.31
C GLU A 156 18.83 0.59 -13.11
N ILE A 157 18.07 0.43 -14.20
CA ILE A 157 18.18 -0.73 -15.10
C ILE A 157 18.52 -0.27 -16.53
N PRO A 158 19.31 -1.04 -17.30
CA PRO A 158 19.70 -0.64 -18.65
C PRO A 158 18.47 -0.47 -19.56
N TRP A 159 18.33 0.72 -20.17
CA TRP A 159 17.21 1.03 -21.07
C TRP A 159 17.12 0.03 -22.24
N ASP A 160 18.25 -0.27 -22.87
CA ASP A 160 18.25 -1.04 -24.11
C ASP A 160 17.77 -2.49 -23.97
N GLU A 161 17.96 -3.08 -22.79
CA GLU A 161 17.55 -4.44 -22.47
C GLU A 161 16.12 -4.51 -21.91
N ASN A 162 15.59 -3.38 -21.42
CA ASN A 162 14.35 -3.35 -20.63
C ASN A 162 13.27 -2.41 -21.21
N LYS A 163 13.33 -2.08 -22.51
CA LYS A 163 12.44 -1.07 -23.14
C LYS A 163 10.95 -1.33 -22.91
N GLU A 164 10.50 -2.57 -23.06
CA GLU A 164 9.08 -2.93 -22.92
C GLU A 164 8.59 -2.69 -21.48
N PHE A 165 9.31 -3.24 -20.50
CA PHE A 165 9.02 -3.06 -19.09
C PHE A 165 9.08 -1.58 -18.65
N LEU A 166 10.10 -0.84 -19.09
CA LEU A 166 10.24 0.58 -18.76
C LEU A 166 9.12 1.42 -19.36
N ARG A 167 8.69 1.14 -20.60
CA ARG A 167 7.55 1.82 -21.22
C ARG A 167 6.23 1.49 -20.53
N GLU A 168 6.02 0.25 -20.11
CA GLU A 168 4.84 -0.13 -19.32
C GLU A 168 4.81 0.62 -17.99
N ARG A 169 5.96 0.70 -17.29
CA ARG A 169 6.11 1.47 -16.06
C ARG A 169 5.83 2.96 -16.28
N ILE A 170 6.37 3.57 -17.33
CA ILE A 170 6.07 4.95 -17.72
C ILE A 170 4.57 5.13 -17.96
N ALA A 171 3.93 4.24 -18.71
CA ALA A 171 2.51 4.34 -19.03
C ALA A 171 1.62 4.29 -17.77
N GLY A 172 1.93 3.40 -16.82
CA GLY A 172 1.25 3.32 -15.53
C GLY A 172 1.45 4.58 -14.68
N MET A 173 2.69 5.06 -14.59
CA MET A 173 3.05 6.28 -13.85
C MET A 173 2.36 7.53 -14.41
N VAL A 174 2.37 7.71 -15.73
CA VAL A 174 1.68 8.83 -16.39
C VAL A 174 0.18 8.76 -16.16
N THR A 175 -0.42 7.56 -16.22
CA THR A 175 -1.85 7.38 -15.92
C THR A 175 -2.18 7.78 -14.48
N ALA A 176 -1.36 7.36 -13.52
CA ALA A 176 -1.53 7.72 -12.12
C ALA A 176 -1.40 9.24 -11.92
N LEU A 177 -0.37 9.86 -12.50
CA LEU A 177 -0.13 11.31 -12.41
C LEU A 177 -1.30 12.13 -12.99
N LEU A 178 -1.78 11.75 -14.18
CA LEU A 178 -2.94 12.39 -14.80
C LEU A 178 -4.23 12.17 -13.98
N GLY A 179 -4.37 11.00 -13.35
CA GLY A 179 -5.46 10.73 -12.42
C GLY A 179 -5.45 11.65 -11.19
N LEU A 180 -4.26 11.96 -10.65
CA LEU A 180 -4.10 12.86 -9.49
C LEU A 180 -4.50 14.31 -9.80
N VAL A 181 -4.26 14.80 -11.02
CA VAL A 181 -4.75 16.13 -11.45
C VAL A 181 -6.25 16.14 -11.82
N GLY A 182 -6.95 15.03 -11.60
CA GLY A 182 -8.40 14.92 -11.78
C GLY A 182 -8.85 14.54 -13.19
N MET A 183 -7.94 14.15 -14.09
CA MET A 183 -8.33 13.62 -15.40
C MET A 183 -8.94 12.23 -15.25
N ARG A 184 -10.06 12.02 -15.93
CA ARG A 184 -10.79 10.74 -15.96
C ARG A 184 -10.79 10.19 -17.38
N ASN A 185 -10.90 8.87 -17.51
CA ASN A 185 -10.92 8.17 -18.81
C ASN A 185 -9.65 8.39 -19.64
N ILE A 186 -8.48 8.27 -19.00
CA ILE A 186 -7.18 8.38 -19.65
C ILE A 186 -6.96 7.11 -20.49
N ASP A 187 -6.76 7.29 -21.79
CA ASP A 187 -6.40 6.21 -22.72
C ASP A 187 -4.94 6.45 -23.15
N PRO A 188 -3.99 5.57 -22.77
CA PRO A 188 -2.57 5.73 -23.10
C PRO A 188 -2.26 5.91 -24.59
N VAL A 189 -3.16 5.49 -25.48
CA VAL A 189 -2.97 5.54 -26.93
C VAL A 189 -3.70 6.72 -27.58
N ARG A 190 -4.66 7.35 -26.89
CA ARG A 190 -5.51 8.41 -27.47
C ARG A 190 -5.37 9.76 -26.76
N SER A 191 -5.10 9.78 -25.47
CA SER A 191 -4.97 11.00 -24.69
C SER A 191 -3.66 11.72 -25.06
N ARG A 192 -3.77 12.93 -25.61
CA ARG A 192 -2.61 13.74 -26.05
C ARG A 192 -1.69 14.09 -24.88
N GLU A 193 -2.29 14.30 -23.71
CA GLU A 193 -1.63 14.55 -22.43
C GLU A 193 -0.77 13.36 -22.03
N HIS A 194 -1.34 12.15 -22.10
CA HIS A 194 -0.64 10.91 -21.78
C HIS A 194 0.52 10.68 -22.75
N ILE A 195 0.24 10.77 -24.06
CA ILE A 195 1.25 10.57 -25.10
C ILE A 195 2.43 11.53 -24.94
N LEU A 196 2.15 12.83 -24.69
CA LEU A 196 3.21 13.81 -24.47
C LEU A 196 4.05 13.45 -23.23
N LEU A 197 3.40 13.24 -22.09
CA LEU A 197 4.07 12.91 -20.84
C LEU A 197 4.91 11.63 -20.94
N ALA A 198 4.36 10.57 -21.54
CA ALA A 198 5.06 9.30 -21.73
C ALA A 198 6.32 9.48 -22.58
N ASN A 199 6.26 10.31 -23.64
CA ASN A 199 7.43 10.61 -24.46
C ASN A 199 8.46 11.48 -23.73
N LEU A 200 8.04 12.41 -22.86
CA LEU A 200 8.97 13.19 -22.01
C LEU A 200 9.73 12.26 -21.06
N PHE A 201 9.03 11.36 -20.37
CA PHE A 201 9.67 10.37 -19.49
C PHE A 201 10.58 9.41 -20.27
N GLU A 202 10.12 8.86 -21.39
CA GLU A 202 10.95 7.98 -22.23
C GLU A 202 12.21 8.70 -22.72
N HIS A 203 12.09 9.96 -23.13
CA HIS A 203 13.21 10.78 -23.56
C HIS A 203 14.23 11.03 -22.44
N ALA A 204 13.79 11.28 -21.20
CA ALA A 204 14.69 11.43 -20.05
C ALA A 204 15.31 10.09 -19.60
N TRP A 205 14.48 9.06 -19.38
CA TRP A 205 14.90 7.76 -18.86
C TRP A 205 15.83 7.01 -19.82
N SER A 206 15.62 7.12 -21.13
CA SER A 206 16.54 6.54 -22.13
C SER A 206 17.96 7.10 -22.09
N ARG A 207 18.17 8.22 -21.39
CA ARG A 207 19.48 8.84 -21.14
C ARG A 207 19.94 8.73 -19.69
N GLY A 208 19.24 7.97 -18.85
CA GLY A 208 19.51 7.88 -17.43
C GLY A 208 19.31 9.20 -16.68
N GLN A 209 18.41 10.05 -17.18
CA GLN A 209 18.07 11.32 -16.53
C GLN A 209 16.77 11.16 -15.74
N ASP A 210 16.81 11.57 -14.47
CA ASP A 210 15.61 11.75 -13.67
C ASP A 210 14.77 12.91 -14.22
N LEU A 211 13.44 12.80 -14.10
CA LEU A 211 12.53 13.86 -14.50
C LEU A 211 11.66 14.27 -13.31
N GLU A 212 12.08 15.31 -12.59
CA GLU A 212 11.32 15.86 -11.48
C GLU A 212 10.07 16.60 -11.97
N LEU A 213 9.05 16.73 -11.11
CA LEU A 213 7.78 17.35 -11.50
C LEU A 213 7.94 18.80 -12.00
N GLY A 214 8.85 19.57 -11.40
CA GLY A 214 9.13 20.94 -11.84
C GLY A 214 9.71 20.99 -13.26
N GLU A 215 10.64 20.09 -13.57
CA GLU A 215 11.20 19.98 -14.92
C GLU A 215 10.17 19.45 -15.92
N LEU A 216 9.34 18.49 -15.52
CA LEU A 216 8.24 17.98 -16.35
C LEU A 216 7.30 19.12 -16.77
N ILE A 217 6.91 20.01 -15.84
CA ILE A 217 6.03 21.16 -16.12
C ILE A 217 6.67 22.11 -17.15
N LEU A 218 8.00 22.30 -17.09
CA LEU A 218 8.74 23.11 -18.07
C LEU A 218 8.82 22.41 -19.42
N GLN A 219 9.11 21.11 -19.45
CA GLN A 219 9.23 20.32 -20.67
C GLN A 219 7.86 20.08 -21.35
N ILE A 220 6.73 20.11 -20.64
CA ILE A 220 5.40 20.14 -21.28
C ILE A 220 5.25 21.41 -22.14
N GLN A 221 5.69 22.56 -21.63
CA GLN A 221 5.62 23.83 -22.34
C GLN A 221 6.66 23.93 -23.46
N ASN A 222 7.82 23.31 -23.28
CA ASN A 222 8.90 23.28 -24.27
C ASN A 222 9.48 21.86 -24.41
N PRO A 223 8.80 20.96 -25.13
CA PRO A 223 9.26 19.59 -25.29
C PRO A 223 10.63 19.54 -25.98
N PRO A 224 11.55 18.69 -25.53
CA PRO A 224 12.91 18.56 -26.09
C PRO A 224 12.93 17.82 -27.44
N PHE A 225 11.79 17.68 -28.10
CA PHE A 225 11.60 17.06 -29.40
C PHE A 225 10.56 17.84 -30.22
N GLU A 226 10.75 17.88 -31.54
CA GLU A 226 9.89 18.65 -32.45
C GLU A 226 8.65 17.87 -32.91
N LYS A 227 8.67 16.54 -32.82
CA LYS A 227 7.63 15.65 -33.37
C LYS A 227 7.17 14.59 -32.39
N LEU A 228 5.89 14.25 -32.48
CA LEU A 228 5.28 13.07 -31.85
C LEU A 228 4.66 12.21 -32.96
N GLY A 229 5.24 11.03 -33.16
CA GLY A 229 4.96 10.22 -34.34
C GLY A 229 5.32 10.98 -35.63
N VAL A 230 4.34 11.11 -36.54
CA VAL A 230 4.55 11.79 -37.83
C VAL A 230 4.29 13.29 -37.79
N PHE A 231 3.61 13.80 -36.75
CA PHE A 231 3.19 15.19 -36.65
C PHE A 231 4.15 16.02 -35.80
N ALA A 232 4.24 17.32 -36.09
CA ALA A 232 4.90 18.27 -35.21
C ALA A 232 4.14 18.35 -33.88
N VAL A 233 4.87 18.55 -32.78
CA VAL A 233 4.27 18.70 -31.44
C VAL A 233 3.22 19.80 -31.43
N GLU A 234 3.48 20.93 -32.07
CA GLU A 234 2.53 22.05 -32.12
C GLU A 234 1.23 21.71 -32.86
N THR A 235 1.29 20.83 -33.86
CA THR A 235 0.09 20.33 -34.55
C THR A 235 -0.65 19.28 -33.73
N PHE A 236 0.09 18.40 -33.05
CA PHE A 236 -0.49 17.31 -32.25
C PHE A 236 -1.13 17.84 -30.96
N PHE A 237 -0.41 18.67 -30.21
CA PHE A 237 -0.82 19.24 -28.94
C PHE A 237 -0.35 20.71 -28.86
N PRO A 238 -1.20 21.66 -29.28
CA PRO A 238 -0.85 23.08 -29.38
C PRO A 238 -0.36 23.70 -28.07
N GLN A 239 0.48 24.73 -28.17
CA GLN A 239 1.10 25.38 -27.02
C GLN A 239 0.09 25.83 -25.97
N LYS A 240 -1.05 26.37 -26.39
CA LYS A 240 -2.11 26.82 -25.48
C LYS A 240 -2.61 25.67 -24.59
N GLU A 241 -2.91 24.53 -25.19
CA GLU A 241 -3.44 23.37 -24.46
C GLU A 241 -2.36 22.71 -23.59
N ARG A 242 -1.10 22.69 -24.07
CA ARG A 242 0.06 22.27 -23.25
C ARG A 242 0.25 23.15 -22.02
N SER A 243 0.09 24.47 -22.17
CA SER A 243 0.14 25.41 -21.05
C SER A 243 -1.00 25.20 -20.05
N GLU A 244 -2.19 24.80 -20.52
CA GLU A 244 -3.30 24.43 -19.63
C GLU A 244 -2.96 23.17 -18.80
N LEU A 245 -2.38 22.13 -19.42
CA LEU A 245 -1.91 20.93 -18.71
C LEU A 245 -0.80 21.26 -17.70
N ALA A 246 0.20 22.05 -18.10
CA ALA A 246 1.30 22.48 -17.23
C ALA A 246 0.76 23.25 -16.01
N MET A 247 -0.26 24.09 -16.20
CA MET A 247 -0.89 24.85 -15.13
C MET A 247 -1.69 23.96 -14.17
N GLN A 248 -2.36 22.91 -14.66
CA GLN A 248 -3.04 21.94 -13.81
C GLN A 248 -2.06 21.19 -12.90
N LEU A 249 -0.94 20.72 -13.46
CA LEU A 249 0.13 20.07 -12.68
C LEU A 249 0.77 21.04 -11.67
N ASN A 250 0.99 22.29 -12.05
CA ASN A 250 1.50 23.32 -11.13
C ASN A 250 0.52 23.61 -9.99
N ASN A 251 -0.79 23.71 -10.28
CA ASN A 251 -1.81 23.95 -9.27
C ASN A 251 -1.90 22.79 -8.28
N MET A 252 -1.74 21.55 -8.77
CA MET A 252 -1.65 20.37 -7.91
C MET A 252 -0.45 20.49 -6.96
N LEU A 253 0.75 20.83 -7.46
CA LEU A 253 1.95 21.01 -6.64
C LEU A 253 1.80 22.16 -5.62
N ALA A 254 1.13 23.24 -5.98
CA ALA A 254 0.93 24.40 -5.12
C ALA A 254 -0.21 24.23 -4.09
N ALA A 255 -1.05 23.20 -4.24
CA ALA A 255 -2.19 22.98 -3.35
C ALA A 255 -1.71 22.48 -1.97
N PRO A 256 -2.11 23.12 -0.84
CA PRO A 256 -1.69 22.69 0.49
C PRO A 256 -2.06 21.24 0.81
N GLY A 257 -3.25 20.79 0.38
CA GLY A 257 -3.69 19.41 0.54
C GLY A 257 -2.89 18.38 -0.27
N PHE A 258 -2.02 18.83 -1.18
CA PHE A 258 -1.16 17.96 -1.96
C PHE A 258 0.24 17.78 -1.35
N GLN A 259 0.64 18.59 -0.35
CA GLN A 259 1.95 18.45 0.30
C GLN A 259 2.17 17.03 0.86
N ALA A 260 1.12 16.43 1.44
CA ALA A 260 1.16 15.06 1.96
C ALA A 260 1.37 13.97 0.89
N TRP A 261 1.27 14.30 -0.41
CA TRP A 261 1.59 13.39 -1.52
C TRP A 261 3.03 13.54 -2.02
N VAL A 262 3.70 14.64 -1.63
CA VAL A 262 5.09 14.96 -2.01
C VAL A 262 6.05 14.56 -0.90
N GLU A 263 5.62 14.68 0.35
CA GLU A 263 6.41 14.36 1.54
C GLU A 263 6.40 12.86 1.88
N GLY A 264 7.44 12.44 2.62
CA GLY A 264 7.59 11.07 3.08
C GLY A 264 8.55 10.24 2.24
N GLN A 265 8.60 8.95 2.55
CA GLN A 265 9.51 8.03 1.87
C GLN A 265 9.00 7.70 0.45
N PRO A 266 9.89 7.35 -0.48
CA PRO A 266 9.46 6.98 -1.82
C PRO A 266 8.54 5.76 -1.85
N LEU A 267 7.65 5.73 -2.85
CA LEU A 267 6.90 4.51 -3.18
C LEU A 267 7.84 3.50 -3.85
N ASP A 268 8.60 2.79 -3.03
CA ASP A 268 9.51 1.72 -3.45
C ASP A 268 9.10 0.40 -2.80
N ILE A 269 8.42 -0.47 -3.56
CA ILE A 269 7.78 -1.68 -3.03
C ILE A 269 8.77 -2.60 -2.29
N PRO A 270 9.98 -2.91 -2.82
CA PRO A 270 11.03 -3.58 -2.06
C PRO A 270 11.30 -2.96 -0.69
N ALA A 271 11.51 -1.64 -0.60
CA ALA A 271 11.77 -0.95 0.67
C ALA A 271 10.55 -0.90 1.61
N LEU A 272 9.33 -1.09 1.09
CA LEU A 272 8.13 -1.25 1.92
C LEU A 272 7.95 -2.66 2.47
N LEU A 273 8.49 -3.66 1.78
CA LEU A 273 8.34 -5.08 2.13
C LEU A 273 9.46 -5.58 3.05
N TYR A 274 10.67 -5.05 2.91
CA TYR A 274 11.87 -5.52 3.60
C TYR A 274 12.47 -4.42 4.47
N GLY A 275 12.91 -4.79 5.68
CA GLY A 275 13.62 -3.89 6.59
C GLY A 275 15.09 -3.76 6.21
N GLU A 276 15.84 -2.93 6.95
CA GLU A 276 17.31 -2.88 6.78
C GLU A 276 17.98 -4.22 7.15
N ASP A 277 17.31 -5.05 7.95
CA ASP A 277 17.72 -6.37 8.39
C ASP A 277 17.38 -7.50 7.40
N GLY A 278 16.70 -7.17 6.29
CA GLY A 278 16.30 -8.09 5.22
C GLY A 278 14.86 -8.55 5.34
#